data_AF-A0A7X5L7Y8-F1
#
_entry.id   AF-A0A7X5L7Y8-F1
#
_cell.length_a   1.000
_cell.length_b   1.000
_cell.length_c   1.000
_cell.angle_alpha   90.00
_cell.angle_beta   90.00
_cell.angle_gamma   90.00
#
_symmetry.space_group_name_H-M   'P 1'
#
loop_
_entity.id
_entity.type
_entity.pdbx_description
1 polymer ?
#
loop_
_entity_poly.entity_id
_entity_poly.type
_entity_poly.pdbx_seq_one_letter_code
_entity_poly.pdbx_strand_id
1 'polypeptide(L)'
;MDADDVDFDEYIPKTIDYQKKIERAKLKRDAELDLIEKMEELQQKALNAQRYTYQWFQTLLELETLNSGENHSNSRQVSISFGKTEQESSTNRTLILKQPSCYIPRFMEELADIPLLLVFEDETKKLPIEVMNIKSYTLRVKLKPNVDISNIDFSAVKEARITAQNPVFLLEELKNNLRN
;
A
#
# COMPACT_ATOMS: atom_id res chain seq x y z
N MET A 1 -22.27 49.31 -27.41
CA MET A 1 -20.89 49.73 -27.13
C MET A 1 -20.86 50.32 -25.75
N ASP A 2 -20.24 49.73 -24.73
CA ASP A 2 -19.65 48.41 -24.55
C ASP A 2 -19.81 48.09 -23.06
N ALA A 3 -20.32 46.90 -22.78
CA ALA A 3 -20.31 46.31 -21.45
C ALA A 3 -19.11 45.36 -21.47
N ASP A 4 -18.04 45.76 -20.81
CA ASP A 4 -16.87 45.00 -20.33
C ASP A 4 -15.93 46.11 -19.82
N ASP A 5 -15.47 46.16 -18.57
CA ASP A 5 -14.54 45.18 -18.01
C ASP A 5 -14.49 45.45 -16.49
N VAL A 6 -15.15 44.62 -15.67
CA VAL A 6 -14.93 44.62 -14.22
C VAL A 6 -14.05 43.41 -13.92
N ASP A 7 -12.79 43.71 -13.68
CA ASP A 7 -11.69 42.79 -13.41
C ASP A 7 -12.04 41.82 -12.26
N PHE A 8 -12.25 40.55 -12.58
CA PHE A 8 -12.64 39.47 -11.65
C PHE A 8 -11.43 38.78 -10.99
N ASP A 9 -10.26 39.43 -10.96
CA ASP A 9 -9.02 38.87 -10.39
C ASP A 9 -8.77 39.19 -8.91
N GLU A 10 -9.81 39.57 -8.16
CA GLU A 10 -9.69 39.74 -6.71
C GLU A 10 -9.60 38.37 -6.02
N TYR A 11 -8.36 37.86 -5.92
CA TYR A 11 -8.03 36.67 -5.13
C TYR A 11 -8.50 36.87 -3.68
N ILE A 12 -9.62 36.27 -3.32
CA ILE A 12 -10.06 36.16 -1.92
C ILE A 12 -9.26 35.01 -1.30
N PRO A 13 -8.26 35.26 -0.43
CA PRO A 13 -7.56 34.18 0.26
C PRO A 13 -8.59 33.37 1.04
N LYS A 14 -8.62 32.05 0.83
CA LYS A 14 -9.48 31.14 1.62
C LYS A 14 -9.22 31.45 3.10
N THR A 15 -10.21 31.97 3.80
CA THR A 15 -10.12 32.29 5.22
C THR A 15 -9.91 30.96 5.96
N ILE A 16 -8.67 30.67 6.32
CA ILE A 16 -8.33 29.49 7.10
C ILE A 16 -9.00 29.65 8.46
N ASP A 17 -9.98 28.80 8.75
CA ASP A 17 -10.63 28.75 10.05
C ASP A 17 -9.64 28.15 11.07
N TYR A 18 -8.90 29.04 11.73
CA TYR A 18 -7.92 28.69 12.75
C TYR A 18 -8.57 28.01 13.96
N GLN A 19 -9.84 28.33 14.28
CA GLN A 19 -10.59 27.71 15.37
C GLN A 19 -10.75 26.21 15.10
N LYS A 20 -11.23 25.88 13.90
CA LYS A 20 -11.41 24.48 13.44
C LYS A 20 -10.08 23.74 13.35
N LYS A 21 -8.99 24.42 12.99
CA LYS A 21 -7.64 23.84 12.97
C LYS A 21 -7.16 23.49 14.39
N ILE A 22 -7.43 24.37 15.36
CA ILE A 22 -7.09 24.16 16.78
C ILE A 22 -7.91 23.00 17.37
N GLU A 23 -9.21 22.93 17.10
CA GLU A 23 -10.05 21.82 17.57
C GLU A 23 -9.58 20.47 17.02
N ARG A 24 -9.27 20.40 15.72
CA ARG A 24 -8.68 19.19 15.11
C ARG A 24 -7.36 18.80 15.76
N ALA A 25 -6.52 19.77 16.10
CA ALA A 25 -5.26 19.52 16.78
C ALA A 25 -5.45 19.00 18.21
N LYS A 26 -6.45 19.52 18.94
CA LYS A 26 -6.83 19.01 20.27
C LYS A 26 -7.35 17.58 20.20
N LEU A 27 -8.30 17.32 19.31
CA LEU A 27 -8.83 15.97 19.10
C LEU A 27 -7.74 14.97 18.71
N LYS A 28 -6.76 15.39 17.89
CA LYS A 28 -5.61 14.55 17.54
C LYS A 28 -4.75 14.26 18.77
N ARG A 29 -4.48 15.27 19.61
CA ARG A 29 -3.74 15.07 20.86
C ARG A 29 -4.45 14.13 21.82
N ASP A 30 -5.77 14.29 21.99
CA ASP A 30 -6.55 13.44 22.89
C ASP A 30 -6.50 11.98 22.41
N ALA A 31 -6.70 11.75 21.10
CA ALA A 31 -6.58 10.42 20.52
C ALA A 31 -5.16 9.80 20.63
N GLU A 32 -4.12 10.63 20.54
CA GLU A 32 -2.73 10.21 20.76
C GLU A 32 -2.49 9.80 22.23
N LEU A 33 -3.07 10.53 23.20
CA LEU A 33 -2.97 10.20 24.62
C LEU A 33 -3.68 8.89 24.95
N ASP A 34 -4.91 8.70 24.44
CA ASP A 34 -5.67 7.46 24.63
C ASP A 34 -4.92 6.25 24.05
N LEU A 35 -4.25 6.42 22.91
CA LEU A 35 -3.44 5.39 22.29
C LEU A 35 -2.24 5.01 23.17
N ILE A 36 -1.54 6.01 23.72
CA ILE A 36 -0.40 5.79 24.62
C ILE A 36 -0.85 5.03 25.88
N GLU A 37 -1.93 5.45 26.51
CA GLU A 37 -2.48 4.79 27.70
C GLU A 37 -2.80 3.31 27.40
N LYS A 38 -3.47 3.04 26.28
CA LYS A 38 -3.75 1.67 25.85
C LYS A 38 -2.48 0.85 25.64
N MET A 39 -1.45 1.42 25.02
CA MET A 39 -0.17 0.73 24.79
C MET A 39 0.52 0.39 26.11
N GLU A 40 0.52 1.31 27.07
CA GLU A 40 1.10 1.09 28.41
C GLU A 40 0.36 -0.02 29.17
N GLU A 41 -0.97 -0.02 29.14
CA GLU A 41 -1.79 -1.07 29.77
C GLU A 41 -1.48 -2.46 29.19
N LEU A 42 -1.45 -2.58 27.86
CA LEU A 42 -1.14 -3.82 27.17
C LEU A 42 0.29 -4.28 27.47
N GLN A 43 1.25 -3.36 27.53
CA GLN A 43 2.63 -3.68 27.89
C GLN A 43 2.72 -4.24 29.32
N GLN A 44 2.07 -3.60 30.29
CA GLN A 44 2.04 -4.11 31.66
C GLN A 44 1.36 -5.47 31.75
N LYS A 45 0.23 -5.66 31.04
CA LYS A 45 -0.46 -6.93 30.98
C LYS A 45 0.41 -8.04 30.38
N ALA A 46 1.20 -7.74 29.34
CA ALA A 46 2.12 -8.69 28.74
C ALA A 46 3.29 -9.06 29.68
N LEU A 47 3.80 -8.10 30.45
CA LEU A 47 4.87 -8.33 31.44
C LEU A 47 4.41 -9.18 32.64
N ASN A 48 3.18 -8.94 33.10
CA ASN A 48 2.60 -9.63 34.25
C ASN A 48 1.98 -11.00 33.91
N ALA A 49 1.69 -11.26 32.63
CA ALA A 49 1.15 -12.54 32.19
C ALA A 49 2.22 -13.64 32.18
N GLN A 50 1.82 -14.86 32.54
CA GLN A 50 2.69 -16.03 32.42
C GLN A 50 3.05 -16.28 30.95
N ARG A 51 4.35 -16.42 30.67
CA ARG A 51 4.85 -16.65 29.31
C ARG A 51 4.25 -17.93 28.69
N TYR A 52 4.06 -17.89 27.38
CA TYR A 52 3.49 -18.97 26.57
C TYR A 52 2.05 -19.35 26.92
N THR A 53 1.34 -18.52 27.69
CA THR A 53 -0.10 -18.67 27.85
C THR A 53 -0.86 -18.00 26.70
N TYR A 54 -2.09 -18.44 26.51
CA TYR A 54 -3.00 -17.85 25.52
C TYR A 54 -3.14 -16.33 25.70
N GLN A 55 -3.37 -15.90 26.95
CA GLN A 55 -3.53 -14.49 27.29
C GLN A 55 -2.25 -13.67 27.03
N TRP A 56 -1.08 -14.26 27.30
CA TRP A 56 0.20 -13.62 27.00
C TRP A 56 0.38 -13.42 25.49
N PHE A 57 0.12 -14.46 24.70
CA PHE A 57 0.20 -14.38 23.24
C PHE A 57 -0.80 -13.36 22.66
N GLN A 58 -2.05 -13.38 23.12
CA GLN A 58 -3.10 -12.46 22.67
C GLN A 58 -2.74 -10.99 22.97
N THR A 59 -2.16 -10.72 24.14
CA THR A 59 -1.73 -9.36 24.51
C THR A 59 -0.57 -8.89 23.63
N LEU A 60 0.39 -9.76 23.32
CA LEU A 60 1.48 -9.45 22.39
C LEU A 60 0.98 -9.22 20.95
N LEU A 61 0.02 -10.03 20.50
CA LEU A 61 -0.60 -9.86 19.19
C LEU A 61 -1.30 -8.51 19.06
N GLU A 62 -2.00 -8.07 20.11
CA GLU A 62 -2.65 -6.76 20.12
C GLU A 62 -1.63 -5.61 20.04
N LEU A 63 -0.52 -5.70 20.79
CA LEU A 63 0.59 -4.74 20.68
C LEU A 63 1.18 -4.68 19.27
N GLU A 64 1.42 -5.84 18.64
CA GLU A 64 1.96 -5.91 17.28
C GLU A 64 1.00 -5.31 16.24
N THR A 65 -0.31 -5.52 16.40
CA THR A 65 -1.31 -4.89 15.52
C THR A 65 -1.34 -3.37 15.63
N LEU A 66 -1.18 -2.82 16.83
CA LEU A 66 -1.08 -1.37 17.03
C LEU A 66 0.18 -0.79 16.36
N ASN A 67 1.32 -1.45 16.54
CA ASN A 67 2.60 -1.04 15.93
C ASN A 67 2.60 -1.16 14.40
N SER A 68 1.93 -2.18 13.86
CA SER A 68 1.78 -2.37 12.40
C SER A 68 0.91 -1.30 11.75
N GLY A 69 -0.10 -0.79 12.46
CA GLY A 69 -0.98 0.27 11.99
C GLY A 69 -0.31 1.65 11.88
N GLU A 70 0.72 1.92 12.69
CA GLU A 70 1.51 3.16 12.60
C GLU A 70 2.43 3.20 11.38
N ASN A 71 3.01 2.04 11.00
CA ASN A 71 4.00 1.94 9.93
C ASN A 71 3.38 1.77 8.53
N HIS A 72 2.14 1.29 8.46
CA HIS A 72 1.43 1.08 7.21
C HIS A 72 0.16 1.90 7.21
N SER A 73 0.11 2.92 6.36
CA SER A 73 -1.01 3.83 6.16
C SER A 73 -2.30 3.09 5.77
N ASN A 74 -3.02 2.51 6.75
CA ASN A 74 -4.40 1.96 6.75
C ASN A 74 -4.87 1.14 5.54
N SER A 75 -4.01 0.87 4.57
CA SER A 75 -4.35 0.26 3.31
C SER A 75 -3.99 -1.21 3.42
N ARG A 76 -5.03 -2.03 3.56
CA ARG A 76 -4.95 -3.50 3.47
C ARG A 76 -4.32 -3.97 2.16
N GLN A 77 -4.14 -3.07 1.20
CA GLN A 77 -3.69 -3.33 -0.14
C GLN A 77 -2.78 -2.21 -0.65
N VAL A 78 -1.67 -2.61 -1.27
CA VAL A 78 -0.77 -1.71 -2.00
C VAL A 78 -1.06 -1.88 -3.49
N SER A 79 -1.32 -0.77 -4.19
CA SER A 79 -1.46 -0.74 -5.64
C SER A 79 -0.33 0.10 -6.22
N ILE A 80 0.48 -0.50 -7.09
CA ILE A 80 1.63 0.14 -7.73
C ILE A 80 1.40 0.13 -9.24
N SER A 81 1.41 1.30 -9.85
CA SER A 81 1.45 1.45 -11.30
C SER A 81 2.88 1.73 -11.76
N PHE A 82 3.26 1.24 -12.92
CA PHE A 82 4.58 1.36 -13.53
C PHE A 82 4.42 1.99 -14.92
N GLY A 83 5.10 3.10 -15.15
CA GLY A 83 5.00 3.86 -16.40
C GLY A 83 5.69 3.22 -17.60
N LYS A 84 6.58 2.26 -17.38
CA LYS A 84 7.28 1.57 -18.47
C LYS A 84 7.44 0.08 -18.19
N THR A 85 7.11 -0.72 -19.19
CA THR A 85 7.27 -2.18 -19.18
C THR A 85 8.21 -2.58 -20.30
N GLU A 86 9.25 -3.34 -19.98
CA GLU A 86 10.20 -3.86 -20.97
C GLU A 86 10.37 -5.36 -20.79
N GLN A 87 10.52 -6.10 -21.88
CA GLN A 87 10.90 -7.50 -21.81
C GLN A 87 12.43 -7.63 -21.61
N GLU A 88 12.86 -8.52 -20.73
CA GLU A 88 14.28 -8.80 -20.54
C GLU A 88 14.81 -9.65 -21.71
N SER A 89 15.83 -9.14 -22.42
CA SER A 89 16.35 -9.77 -23.65
C SER A 89 16.90 -11.19 -23.46
N SER A 90 17.26 -11.57 -22.24
CA SER A 90 17.79 -12.91 -21.92
C SER A 90 16.70 -13.96 -21.72
N THR A 91 15.43 -13.58 -21.57
CA THR A 91 14.35 -14.52 -21.26
C THR A 91 13.02 -14.16 -21.91
N ASN A 92 12.28 -15.17 -22.37
CA ASN A 92 10.99 -14.97 -23.04
C ASN A 92 9.82 -14.75 -22.07
N ARG A 93 10.08 -14.55 -20.77
CA ARG A 93 9.08 -14.63 -19.71
C ARG A 93 9.26 -13.60 -18.60
N THR A 94 10.34 -12.83 -18.65
CA THR A 94 10.68 -11.87 -17.59
C THR A 94 10.43 -10.48 -18.11
N LEU A 95 9.68 -9.70 -17.35
CA LEU A 95 9.44 -8.29 -17.59
C LEU A 95 10.14 -7.46 -16.53
N ILE A 96 10.62 -6.29 -16.95
CA ILE A 96 11.22 -5.27 -16.10
C ILE A 96 10.25 -4.10 -16.08
N LEU A 97 9.63 -3.88 -14.94
CA LEU A 97 8.72 -2.77 -14.68
C LEU A 97 9.52 -1.60 -14.08
N LYS A 98 9.41 -0.44 -14.72
CA LYS A 98 10.15 0.78 -14.35
C LYS A 98 9.17 1.92 -14.07
N GLN A 99 9.68 2.99 -13.45
CA GLN A 99 8.92 4.18 -13.10
C GLN A 99 7.71 3.86 -12.23
N PRO A 100 7.92 3.31 -11.02
CA PRO A 100 6.83 3.01 -10.10
C PRO A 100 6.17 4.31 -9.60
N SER A 101 4.86 4.29 -9.43
CA SER A 101 4.06 5.39 -8.91
C SER A 101 4.35 5.70 -7.43
N CYS A 102 4.94 4.75 -6.72
CA CYS A 102 5.29 4.86 -5.30
C CYS A 102 6.47 3.94 -4.95
N TYR A 103 6.92 3.97 -3.70
CA TYR A 103 7.93 3.05 -3.18
C TYR A 103 7.45 1.59 -3.34
N ILE A 104 8.34 0.69 -3.79
CA ILE A 104 8.05 -0.73 -3.95
C ILE A 104 8.36 -1.45 -2.62
N PRO A 105 7.35 -1.93 -1.89
CA PRO A 105 7.58 -2.60 -0.62
C PRO A 105 8.34 -3.91 -0.80
N ARG A 106 9.30 -4.17 0.10
CA ARG A 106 10.13 -5.38 0.04
C ARG A 106 9.34 -6.68 0.08
N PHE A 107 8.22 -6.71 0.81
CA PHE A 107 7.36 -7.89 0.91
C PHE A 107 6.81 -8.36 -0.44
N MET A 108 6.83 -7.51 -1.48
CA MET A 108 6.41 -7.90 -2.83
C MET A 108 7.22 -9.08 -3.39
N GLU A 109 8.47 -9.29 -2.95
CA GLU A 109 9.29 -10.44 -3.37
C GLU A 109 8.78 -11.78 -2.83
N GLU A 110 8.06 -11.75 -1.71
CA GLU A 110 7.53 -12.94 -1.02
C GLU A 110 6.15 -13.35 -1.57
N LEU A 111 5.54 -12.51 -2.39
CA LEU A 111 4.21 -12.74 -2.95
C LEU A 111 4.30 -13.61 -4.21
N ALA A 112 3.43 -14.62 -4.27
CA ALA A 112 3.23 -15.47 -5.44
C ALA A 112 1.78 -15.35 -5.96
N ASP A 113 1.56 -15.76 -7.21
CA ASP A 113 0.23 -15.87 -7.82
C ASP A 113 -0.56 -14.56 -7.96
N ILE A 114 0.12 -13.41 -7.96
CA ILE A 114 -0.51 -12.10 -8.18
C ILE A 114 -0.56 -11.79 -9.70
N PRO A 115 -1.68 -11.27 -10.22
CA PRO A 115 -1.74 -10.85 -11.62
C PRO A 115 -1.04 -9.50 -11.83
N LEU A 116 -0.24 -9.43 -12.88
CA LEU A 116 0.16 -8.18 -13.53
C LEU A 116 -0.94 -7.74 -14.47
N LEU A 117 -1.40 -6.49 -14.33
CA LEU A 117 -2.35 -5.88 -15.26
C LEU A 117 -1.60 -4.97 -16.22
N LEU A 118 -1.58 -5.30 -17.50
CA LEU A 118 -1.09 -4.39 -18.55
C LEU A 118 -2.28 -3.60 -19.09
N VAL A 119 -2.25 -2.29 -18.92
CA VAL A 119 -3.29 -1.37 -19.38
C VAL A 119 -2.84 -0.75 -20.71
N PHE A 120 -3.64 -0.97 -21.74
CA PHE A 120 -3.51 -0.37 -23.06
C PHE A 120 -4.55 0.76 -23.22
N GLU A 121 -4.68 1.36 -24.41
CA GLU A 121 -5.69 2.39 -24.64
C GLU A 121 -7.12 1.85 -24.51
N ASP A 122 -7.37 0.68 -25.11
CA ASP A 122 -8.72 0.13 -25.25
C ASP A 122 -8.94 -1.17 -24.44
N GLU A 123 -7.86 -1.82 -23.98
CA GLU A 123 -7.94 -3.12 -23.30
C GLU A 123 -7.01 -3.23 -22.08
N THR A 124 -7.29 -4.21 -21.22
CA THR A 124 -6.41 -4.59 -20.12
C THR A 124 -6.13 -6.08 -20.19
N LYS A 125 -4.84 -6.45 -20.23
CA LYS A 125 -4.39 -7.85 -20.22
C LYS A 125 -3.91 -8.25 -18.83
N LYS A 126 -4.33 -9.44 -18.38
CA LYS A 126 -3.91 -10.01 -17.08
C LYS A 126 -2.86 -11.09 -17.31
N LEU A 127 -1.67 -10.90 -16.76
CA LEU A 127 -0.56 -11.84 -16.86
C LEU A 127 -0.23 -12.38 -15.46
N PRO A 128 -0.40 -13.69 -15.19
CA PRO A 128 -0.06 -14.26 -13.90
C PRO A 128 1.45 -14.26 -13.65
N ILE A 129 1.87 -13.72 -12.50
CA ILE A 129 3.26 -13.68 -12.07
C ILE A 129 3.60 -14.98 -11.33
N GLU A 130 4.78 -15.54 -11.62
CA GLU A 130 5.39 -16.66 -10.90
C GLU A 130 6.25 -16.15 -9.74
N VAL A 131 7.19 -15.22 -10.02
CA VAL A 131 8.15 -14.70 -9.04
C VAL A 131 8.39 -13.21 -9.29
N MET A 132 8.62 -12.46 -8.21
CA MET A 132 8.99 -11.04 -8.24
C MET A 132 10.35 -10.82 -7.60
N ASN A 133 11.11 -9.87 -8.13
CA ASN A 133 12.39 -9.45 -7.56
C ASN A 133 12.53 -7.93 -7.68
N ILE A 134 12.94 -7.28 -6.59
CA ILE A 134 13.11 -5.84 -6.54
C ILE A 134 14.58 -5.52 -6.77
N LYS A 135 14.85 -4.65 -7.75
CA LYS A 135 16.19 -4.13 -8.01
C LYS A 135 16.13 -2.62 -8.09
N SER A 136 16.56 -1.96 -7.01
CA SER A 136 16.49 -0.50 -6.84
C SER A 136 15.05 0.02 -7.02
N TYR A 137 14.78 0.83 -8.05
CA TYR A 137 13.45 1.37 -8.36
C TYR A 137 12.74 0.62 -9.48
N THR A 138 13.09 -0.65 -9.68
CA THR A 138 12.49 -1.51 -10.71
C THR A 138 11.99 -2.80 -10.09
N LEU A 139 10.89 -3.31 -10.64
CA LEU A 139 10.36 -4.61 -10.29
C LEU A 139 10.55 -5.55 -11.47
N ARG A 140 11.33 -6.60 -11.26
CA ARG A 140 11.48 -7.68 -12.21
C ARG A 140 10.44 -8.75 -11.90
N VAL A 141 9.63 -9.10 -12.88
CA VAL A 141 8.58 -10.10 -12.73
C VAL A 141 8.80 -11.22 -13.73
N LYS A 142 8.83 -12.46 -13.23
CA LYS A 142 8.85 -13.66 -14.05
C LYS A 142 7.42 -14.17 -14.16
N LEU A 143 6.92 -14.30 -15.38
CA LEU A 143 5.55 -14.77 -15.65
C LEU A 143 5.46 -16.29 -15.55
N LYS A 144 4.25 -16.79 -15.27
CA LYS A 144 3.97 -18.23 -15.25
C LYS A 144 4.22 -18.87 -16.62
N PRO A 145 4.51 -20.19 -16.64
CA PRO A 145 5.01 -20.81 -17.85
C PRO A 145 4.02 -20.92 -19.01
N ASN A 146 2.74 -20.88 -18.70
CA ASN A 146 1.62 -20.95 -19.65
C ASN A 146 1.28 -19.60 -20.31
N VAL A 147 2.01 -18.54 -19.99
CA VAL A 147 1.78 -17.20 -20.55
C VAL A 147 2.69 -17.01 -21.76
N ASP A 148 2.09 -16.78 -22.92
CA ASP A 148 2.81 -16.32 -24.11
C ASP A 148 2.69 -14.80 -24.22
N ILE A 149 3.84 -14.13 -24.28
CA ILE A 149 3.96 -12.67 -24.39
C ILE A 149 4.55 -12.22 -25.73
N SER A 150 4.81 -13.15 -26.66
CA SER A 150 5.51 -12.88 -27.92
C SER A 150 4.77 -11.90 -28.84
N ASN A 151 3.43 -11.85 -28.74
CA ASN A 151 2.56 -10.99 -29.54
C ASN A 151 2.17 -9.67 -28.82
N ILE A 152 2.80 -9.34 -27.70
CA ILE A 152 2.49 -8.12 -26.94
C ILE A 152 3.48 -7.03 -27.33
N ASP A 153 2.96 -5.91 -27.87
CA ASP A 153 3.75 -4.69 -27.99
C ASP A 153 3.81 -3.95 -26.65
N PHE A 154 4.93 -4.10 -25.94
CA PHE A 154 5.16 -3.43 -24.66
C PHE A 154 5.32 -1.91 -24.79
N SER A 155 5.56 -1.39 -25.99
CA SER A 155 5.67 0.06 -26.25
C SER A 155 4.31 0.74 -26.21
N ALA A 156 3.24 0.00 -26.51
CA ALA A 156 1.85 0.48 -26.47
C ALA A 156 1.22 0.40 -25.07
N VAL A 157 1.93 -0.15 -24.07
CA VAL A 157 1.45 -0.23 -22.68
C VAL A 157 1.48 1.16 -22.04
N LYS A 158 0.32 1.66 -21.62
CA LYS A 158 0.20 2.94 -20.90
C LYS A 158 0.70 2.81 -19.47
N GLU A 159 0.30 1.74 -18.80
CA GLU A 159 0.77 1.42 -17.45
C GLU A 159 0.72 -0.09 -17.20
N ALA A 160 1.65 -0.57 -16.38
CA ALA A 160 1.56 -1.88 -15.76
C ALA A 160 1.14 -1.69 -14.29
N ARG A 161 0.11 -2.39 -13.83
CA ARG A 161 -0.39 -2.28 -12.46
C ARG A 161 -0.31 -3.62 -11.73
N ILE A 162 0.19 -3.58 -10.50
CA ILE A 162 0.14 -4.70 -9.56
C ILE A 162 -0.60 -4.25 -8.32
N THR A 163 -1.48 -5.13 -7.84
CA THR A 163 -2.25 -4.88 -6.63
C THR A 163 -2.08 -6.07 -5.69
N ALA A 164 -1.51 -5.80 -4.51
CA ALA A 164 -1.09 -6.81 -3.54
C ALA A 164 -1.64 -6.50 -2.16
N GLN A 165 -2.08 -7.52 -1.42
CA GLN A 165 -2.49 -7.34 -0.03
C GLN A 165 -1.26 -7.12 0.86
N ASN A 166 -1.35 -6.17 1.78
CA ASN A 166 -0.31 -5.91 2.76
C ASN A 166 -0.32 -7.02 3.82
N PRO A 167 0.79 -7.74 4.08
CA PRO A 167 0.87 -8.81 5.06
C PRO A 167 0.32 -8.50 6.45
N VAL A 168 0.25 -7.22 6.84
CA VAL A 168 -0.43 -6.78 8.09
C VAL A 168 -1.87 -7.32 8.21
N PHE A 169 -2.55 -7.60 7.09
CA PHE A 169 -3.88 -8.22 7.13
C PHE A 169 -3.87 -9.57 7.89
N LEU A 170 -2.78 -10.33 7.84
CA LEU A 170 -2.64 -11.61 8.53
C LEU A 170 -2.69 -11.44 10.05
N LEU A 171 -2.10 -10.36 10.58
CA LEU A 171 -2.15 -10.06 12.01
C LEU A 171 -3.58 -9.73 12.46
N GLU A 172 -4.32 -8.99 11.64
CA GLU A 172 -5.74 -8.69 11.89
C GLU A 172 -6.60 -9.95 11.83
N GLU A 173 -6.40 -10.81 10.83
CA GLU A 173 -7.10 -12.09 10.71
C GLU A 173 -6.76 -13.03 11.88
N LEU A 174 -5.50 -13.11 12.28
CA LEU A 174 -5.08 -13.91 13.43
C LEU A 174 -5.76 -13.41 14.71
N LYS A 175 -5.78 -12.09 14.92
CA LYS A 175 -6.45 -11.46 16.07
C LYS A 175 -7.94 -11.76 16.07
N ASN A 176 -8.61 -11.71 14.92
CA ASN A 176 -10.03 -12.01 14.80
C ASN A 176 -10.34 -13.47 15.11
N ASN A 177 -9.53 -14.41 14.62
CA ASN A 177 -9.73 -15.84 14.87
C ASN A 177 -9.46 -16.23 16.33
N LEU A 178 -8.54 -15.56 17.02
CA LEU A 178 -8.22 -15.80 18.43
C LEU A 178 -9.13 -15.04 19.41
N ARG A 179 -10.07 -14.24 18.91
CA ARG A 179 -11.07 -13.58 19.77
C ARG A 179 -12.37 -14.40 19.88
N ASN A 180 -12.51 -15.42 19.06
CA ASN A 180 -13.64 -16.37 19.03
C ASN A 180 -13.42 -17.57 19.96
#